data_AF-A0A3D3S5Q2-F1
#
_entry.id   AF-A0A3D3S5Q2-F1
#
_cell.length_a   1.000
_cell.length_b   1.000
_cell.length_c   1.000
_cell.angle_alpha   90.00
_cell.angle_beta   90.00
_cell.angle_gamma   90.00
#
_symmetry.space_group_name_H-M   'P 1'
#
loop_
_entity.id
_entity.type
_entity.pdbx_description
1 polymer ?
#
loop_
_entity_poly.entity_id
_entity_poly.type
_entity_poly.pdbx_seq_one_letter_code
_entity_poly.pdbx_strand_id
1 'polypeptide(L)'
;MTARAQVFGALLQRAATPERLQWEPLRPGVEFHALYGRPGSGPAAALLRYAPGASVPAHRHTDYEHILVLDGEQRDANGRYPAGTLLVSPPGSRHAVVSDHGCLALAIWAGPLAFDPA
;
A
#
# COMPACT_ATOMS: atom_id res chain seq x y z
N MET A 1 0.08 22.09 15.94
CA MET A 1 0.30 20.96 15.01
C MET A 1 1.61 21.21 14.27
N THR A 2 2.50 20.23 14.21
CA THR A 2 3.82 20.38 13.57
C THR A 2 3.95 19.39 12.44
N ALA A 3 4.43 19.85 11.28
CA ALA A 3 4.71 18.99 10.15
C ALA A 3 5.79 17.97 10.51
N ARG A 4 5.64 16.73 10.01
CA ARG A 4 6.67 15.70 10.10
C ARG A 4 7.38 15.63 8.75
N ALA A 5 8.69 15.81 8.74
CA ALA A 5 9.51 15.63 7.56
C ALA A 5 10.10 14.22 7.55
N GLN A 6 10.16 13.61 6.37
CA GLN A 6 10.95 12.40 6.15
C GLN A 6 11.86 12.62 4.95
N VAL A 7 13.13 12.25 5.10
CA VAL A 7 14.05 12.16 3.96
C VAL A 7 13.65 10.93 3.15
N PHE A 8 13.27 11.14 1.89
CA PHE A 8 12.78 10.07 1.04
C PHE A 8 13.79 8.94 0.87
N GLY A 9 15.07 9.26 0.65
CA GLY A 9 16.13 8.25 0.59
C GLY A 9 16.26 7.42 1.87
N ALA A 10 16.10 8.03 3.05
CA ALA A 10 16.12 7.31 4.32
C ALA A 10 14.87 6.43 4.52
N LEU A 11 13.71 6.85 4.00
CA LEU A 11 12.52 6.01 3.96
C LEU A 11 12.75 4.76 3.11
N LEU A 12 13.36 4.92 1.92
CA LEU A 12 13.70 3.79 1.05
C LEU A 12 14.73 2.85 1.70
N GLN A 13 15.76 3.39 2.35
CA GLN A 13 16.73 2.59 3.10
C GLN A 13 16.08 1.80 4.24
N ARG A 14 15.14 2.41 4.98
CA ARG A 14 14.37 1.70 6.02
C ARG A 14 13.50 0.59 5.42
N ALA A 15 12.85 0.87 4.29
CA ALA A 15 12.05 -0.11 3.57
C ALA A 15 12.90 -1.30 3.07
N ALA A 16 14.17 -1.08 2.73
CA ALA A 16 15.12 -2.13 2.34
C ALA A 16 15.56 -3.05 3.50
N THR A 17 15.24 -2.71 4.75
CA THR A 17 15.42 -3.58 5.94
C THR A 17 14.08 -3.77 6.66
N PRO A 18 13.08 -4.38 6.00
CA PRO A 18 11.71 -4.42 6.50
C PRO A 18 11.60 -5.15 7.85
N GLU A 19 12.49 -6.07 8.17
CA GLU A 19 12.56 -6.76 9.45
C GLU A 19 12.81 -5.84 10.66
N ARG A 20 13.31 -4.62 10.43
CA ARG A 20 13.56 -3.61 11.48
C ARG A 20 12.36 -2.70 11.74
N LEU A 21 11.30 -2.84 10.96
CA LEU A 21 10.09 -2.03 11.11
C LEU A 21 9.07 -2.75 11.99
N GLN A 22 8.25 -1.95 12.67
CA GLN A 22 7.11 -2.44 13.42
C GLN A 22 5.93 -2.61 12.46
N TRP A 23 5.56 -3.86 12.20
CA TRP A 23 4.46 -4.22 11.33
C TRP A 23 3.20 -4.49 12.13
N GLU A 24 2.08 -4.00 11.62
CA GLU A 24 0.75 -4.26 12.14
C GLU A 24 -0.06 -5.05 11.11
N PRO A 25 -0.90 -6.00 11.55
CA PRO A 25 -1.77 -6.72 10.63
C PRO A 25 -2.82 -5.78 10.01
N LEU A 26 -2.94 -5.82 8.69
CA LEU A 26 -4.01 -5.12 7.97
C LEU A 26 -5.11 -6.09 7.57
N ARG A 27 -4.72 -7.20 6.92
CA ARG A 27 -5.58 -8.28 6.41
C ARG A 27 -4.78 -9.59 6.40
N PRO A 28 -5.40 -10.76 6.17
CA PRO A 28 -4.65 -12.01 6.05
C PRO A 28 -3.52 -11.90 5.02
N GLY A 29 -2.28 -12.09 5.46
CA GLY A 29 -1.08 -11.99 4.63
C GLY A 29 -0.67 -10.58 4.21
N VAL A 30 -1.35 -9.53 4.69
CA VAL A 30 -1.01 -8.14 4.41
C VAL A 30 -0.80 -7.39 5.72
N GLU A 31 0.37 -6.79 5.87
CA GLU A 31 0.75 -5.99 7.03
C GLU A 31 1.10 -4.57 6.59
N PHE A 32 1.08 -3.63 7.54
CA PHE A 32 1.46 -2.25 7.28
C PHE A 32 2.37 -1.69 8.38
N HIS A 33 3.22 -0.74 8.00
CA HIS A 33 3.95 0.13 8.90
C HIS A 33 3.52 1.58 8.61
N ALA A 34 2.80 2.20 9.54
CA ALA A 34 2.25 3.53 9.34
C ALA A 34 3.33 4.62 9.34
N LEU A 35 3.29 5.49 8.32
CA LEU A 35 3.99 6.78 8.36
C LEU A 35 3.09 7.84 9.02
N TYR A 36 1.79 7.80 8.71
CA TYR A 36 0.72 8.50 9.42
C TYR A 36 -0.64 7.90 9.06
N GLY A 37 -1.65 8.18 9.89
CA GLY A 37 -3.01 7.70 9.69
C GLY A 37 -3.11 6.18 9.76
N ARG A 38 -4.28 5.65 9.42
CA ARG A 38 -4.52 4.21 9.31
C ARG A 38 -5.02 3.89 7.91
N PRO A 39 -4.48 2.86 7.22
CA PRO A 39 -4.95 2.48 5.90
C PRO A 39 -6.47 2.26 5.88
N GLY A 40 -7.15 2.83 4.88
CA GLY A 40 -8.59 2.64 4.66
C GLY A 40 -9.53 3.54 5.45
N SER A 41 -9.08 4.24 6.50
CA SER A 41 -9.98 5.05 7.35
C SER A 41 -10.04 6.54 6.98
N GLY A 42 -9.17 7.02 6.09
CA GLY A 42 -9.03 8.42 5.75
C GLY A 42 -7.66 8.68 5.10
N PRO A 43 -7.19 9.95 5.07
CA PRO A 43 -5.84 10.25 4.62
C PRO A 43 -4.80 9.47 5.44
N ALA A 44 -3.92 8.74 4.75
CA ALA A 44 -2.91 7.90 5.37
C ALA A 44 -1.71 7.68 4.45
N ALA A 45 -0.57 7.35 5.03
CA ALA A 45 0.54 6.77 4.28
C ALA A 45 1.20 5.66 5.10
N ALA A 46 1.56 4.57 4.43
CA ALA A 46 2.17 3.41 5.06
C ALA A 46 3.08 2.67 4.09
N LEU A 47 4.04 1.93 4.64
CA LEU A 47 4.62 0.81 3.91
C LEU A 47 3.67 -0.38 4.05
N LEU A 48 3.40 -1.09 2.96
CA LEU A 48 2.62 -2.30 2.91
C LEU A 48 3.52 -3.49 2.59
N ARG A 49 3.35 -4.59 3.31
CA ARG A 49 4.04 -5.86 3.04
C ARG A 49 3.03 -6.96 2.79
N TYR A 50 3.12 -7.56 1.61
CA TYR A 50 2.32 -8.69 1.18
C TYR A 50 3.17 -9.95 1.28
N ALA A 51 2.64 -10.98 1.95
CA ALA A 51 3.13 -12.33 1.81
C ALA A 51 2.80 -12.88 0.40
N PRO A 52 3.53 -13.90 -0.09
CA PRO A 52 3.16 -14.59 -1.33
C PRO A 52 1.72 -15.11 -1.29
N GLY A 53 0.97 -14.83 -2.36
CA GLY A 53 -0.46 -15.17 -2.49
C GLY A 53 -1.42 -14.25 -1.72
N ALA A 54 -0.92 -13.28 -0.96
CA ALA A 54 -1.78 -12.35 -0.22
C ALA A 54 -2.55 -11.43 -1.17
N SER A 55 -3.75 -11.03 -0.74
CA SER A 55 -4.64 -10.20 -1.54
C SER A 55 -5.41 -9.19 -0.70
N VAL A 56 -5.82 -8.10 -1.37
CA VAL A 56 -6.81 -7.15 -0.88
C VAL A 56 -8.04 -7.28 -1.76
N PRO A 57 -9.22 -7.55 -1.19
CA PRO A 57 -10.44 -7.77 -1.96
C PRO A 57 -10.85 -6.52 -2.73
N ALA A 58 -11.83 -6.68 -3.61
CA ALA A 58 -12.37 -5.60 -4.41
C ALA A 58 -12.77 -4.40 -3.52
N HIS A 59 -12.26 -3.23 -3.85
CA HIS A 59 -12.54 -2.00 -3.16
C HIS A 59 -12.47 -0.82 -4.12
N ARG A 60 -13.09 0.27 -3.69
CA ARG A 60 -13.18 1.53 -4.40
C ARG A 60 -12.46 2.64 -3.64
N HIS A 61 -11.69 3.42 -4.38
CA HIS A 61 -11.01 4.61 -3.87
C HIS A 61 -11.97 5.80 -3.86
N THR A 62 -12.19 6.43 -2.70
CA THR A 62 -13.04 7.64 -2.63
C THR A 62 -12.28 8.91 -3.00
N ASP A 63 -10.95 8.85 -2.94
CA ASP A 63 -10.01 9.90 -3.33
C ASP A 63 -8.78 9.25 -3.99
N TYR A 64 -7.74 10.00 -4.34
CA TYR A 64 -6.53 9.44 -4.94
C TYR A 64 -5.77 8.46 -4.02
N GLU A 65 -5.26 7.40 -4.62
CA GLU A 65 -4.20 6.55 -4.06
C GLU A 65 -2.97 6.58 -4.96
N HIS A 66 -1.79 6.63 -4.34
CA HIS A 66 -0.51 6.40 -5.00
C HIS A 66 0.15 5.18 -4.37
N ILE A 67 0.59 4.25 -5.22
CA ILE A 67 1.40 3.09 -4.83
C ILE A 67 2.74 3.18 -5.55
N LEU A 68 3.84 3.13 -4.80
CA LEU A 68 5.17 2.84 -5.36
C LEU A 68 5.59 1.44 -4.91
N VAL A 69 5.72 0.53 -5.87
CA VAL A 69 6.21 -0.83 -5.60
C VAL A 69 7.72 -0.77 -5.40
N LEU A 70 8.18 -1.15 -4.21
CA LEU A 70 9.59 -1.10 -3.80
C LEU A 70 10.31 -2.42 -4.03
N ASP A 71 9.61 -3.53 -3.83
CA ASP A 71 10.09 -4.88 -4.08
C ASP A 71 8.93 -5.82 -4.43
N GLY A 72 9.21 -6.88 -5.18
CA GLY A 72 8.21 -7.84 -5.65
C GLY A 72 7.25 -7.27 -6.70
N GLU A 73 5.98 -7.69 -6.65
CA GLU A 73 4.96 -7.34 -7.64
C GLU A 73 3.55 -7.26 -7.03
N GLN A 74 2.77 -6.26 -7.44
CA GLN A 74 1.31 -6.27 -7.31
C GLN A 74 0.67 -6.54 -8.67
N ARG A 75 -0.52 -7.11 -8.68
CA ARG A 75 -1.35 -7.19 -9.88
C ARG A 75 -2.82 -6.99 -9.58
N ASP A 76 -3.54 -6.54 -10.59
CA ASP A 76 -5.00 -6.51 -10.61
C ASP A 76 -5.51 -6.97 -11.98
N ALA A 77 -6.78 -6.68 -12.31
CA ALA A 77 -7.37 -7.03 -13.60
C ALA A 77 -6.79 -6.24 -14.78
N ASN A 78 -6.11 -5.12 -14.52
CA ASN A 78 -5.60 -4.23 -15.55
C ASN A 78 -4.12 -4.53 -15.88
N GLY A 79 -3.39 -5.20 -14.99
CA GLY A 79 -2.01 -5.57 -15.27
C GLY A 79 -1.21 -6.02 -14.06
N ARG A 80 0.10 -6.14 -14.30
CA ARG A 80 1.14 -6.47 -13.32
C ARG A 80 2.03 -5.24 -13.12
N TYR A 81 2.40 -5.00 -11.88
CA TYR A 81 3.11 -3.81 -11.42
C TYR A 81 4.33 -4.27 -10.61
N PRO A 82 5.46 -4.57 -11.27
CA PRO A 82 6.68 -4.99 -10.61
C PRO A 82 7.36 -3.82 -9.88
N ALA A 83 8.39 -4.13 -9.09
CA ALA A 83 9.22 -3.14 -8.41
C ALA A 83 9.67 -1.99 -9.35
N GLY A 84 9.60 -0.77 -8.83
CA GLY A 84 9.81 0.47 -9.60
C GLY A 84 8.55 1.06 -10.22
N THR A 85 7.41 0.37 -10.17
CA THR A 85 6.14 0.90 -10.68
C THR A 85 5.55 1.94 -9.73
N LEU A 86 5.21 3.12 -10.26
CA LEU A 86 4.30 4.08 -9.63
C LEU A 86 2.90 3.90 -10.23
N LEU A 87 1.96 3.40 -9.45
CA LEU A 87 0.56 3.29 -9.81
C LEU A 87 -0.21 4.45 -9.16
N VAL A 88 -1.08 5.09 -9.95
CA VAL A 88 -1.94 6.18 -9.50
C VAL A 88 -3.40 5.79 -9.74
N SER A 89 -4.15 5.63 -8.67
CA SER A 89 -5.56 5.24 -8.66
C SER A 89 -6.40 6.51 -8.44
N PRO A 90 -7.14 7.01 -9.45
CA PRO A 90 -7.98 8.19 -9.29
C PRO A 90 -9.27 7.89 -8.49
N PRO A 91 -9.95 8.92 -7.95
CA PRO A 91 -11.23 8.75 -7.28
C PRO A 91 -12.24 8.00 -8.15
N GLY A 92 -12.92 7.03 -7.56
CA GLY A 92 -13.88 6.17 -8.25
C GLY A 92 -13.29 4.94 -8.94
N SER A 93 -11.96 4.80 -9.00
CA SER A 93 -11.34 3.54 -9.43
C SER A 93 -11.70 2.41 -8.48
N ARG A 94 -11.80 1.19 -9.02
CA ARG A 94 -12.11 -0.03 -8.29
C ARG A 94 -11.21 -1.16 -8.75
N HIS A 95 -10.62 -1.88 -7.80
CA HIS A 95 -9.78 -3.04 -8.10
C HIS A 95 -9.70 -4.02 -6.93
N ALA A 96 -9.24 -5.23 -7.24
CA ALA A 96 -8.79 -6.23 -6.27
C ALA A 96 -7.31 -6.48 -6.53
N VAL A 97 -6.50 -6.41 -5.49
CA VAL A 97 -5.03 -6.48 -5.60
C VAL A 97 -4.57 -7.85 -5.11
N VAL A 98 -3.66 -8.47 -5.85
CA VAL A 98 -3.01 -9.73 -5.45
C VAL A 98 -1.50 -9.56 -5.62
N SER A 99 -0.73 -10.20 -4.74
CA SER A 99 0.71 -10.37 -4.93
C SER A 99 1.05 -11.85 -4.99
N ASP A 100 1.38 -12.36 -6.18
CA ASP A 100 1.65 -13.80 -6.37
C ASP A 100 2.93 -14.24 -5.64
N HIS A 101 3.95 -13.37 -5.60
CA HIS A 101 5.28 -13.70 -5.08
C HIS A 101 5.68 -12.88 -3.84
N GLY A 102 4.78 -12.06 -3.31
CA GLY A 102 5.07 -11.11 -2.24
C GLY A 102 5.45 -9.73 -2.80
N CYS A 103 5.27 -8.71 -1.97
CA CYS A 103 5.46 -7.33 -2.38
C CYS A 103 5.72 -6.43 -1.16
N LEU A 104 6.62 -5.46 -1.34
CA LEU A 104 6.77 -4.30 -0.48
C LEU A 104 6.39 -3.04 -1.28
N ALA A 105 5.50 -2.22 -0.74
CA ALA A 105 5.06 -1.01 -1.41
C ALA A 105 4.95 0.17 -0.45
N LEU A 106 5.24 1.38 -0.94
CA LEU A 106 4.80 2.61 -0.29
C LEU A 106 3.41 2.96 -0.81
N ALA A 107 2.46 3.14 0.09
CA ALA A 107 1.10 3.51 -0.23
C ALA A 107 0.73 4.84 0.42
N ILE A 108 0.06 5.71 -0.33
CA ILE A 108 -0.42 7.02 0.10
C ILE A 108 -1.86 7.16 -0.34
N TRP A 109 -2.77 7.32 0.61
CA TRP A 109 -4.20 7.55 0.39
C TRP A 109 -4.56 8.98 0.76
N ALA A 110 -5.31 9.66 -0.11
CA ALA A 110 -5.89 10.95 0.18
C ALA A 110 -7.23 10.84 0.94
N GLY A 111 -7.86 9.66 0.96
CA GLY A 111 -9.17 9.44 1.57
C GLY A 111 -9.43 7.99 1.96
N PRO A 112 -10.61 7.69 2.54
CA PRO A 112 -10.97 6.35 2.96
C PRO A 112 -11.16 5.38 1.78
N LEU A 113 -11.20 4.08 2.10
CA LEU A 113 -11.52 3.03 1.14
C LEU A 113 -12.94 2.50 1.38
N ALA A 114 -13.68 2.26 0.30
CA ALA A 114 -14.98 1.59 0.34
C ALA A 114 -14.81 0.15 -0.15
N PHE A 115 -15.01 -0.83 0.74
CA PHE A 115 -14.95 -2.24 0.38
C PHE A 115 -16.33 -2.74 -0.06
N ASP A 116 -16.36 -3.59 -1.07
CA ASP A 116 -17.60 -4.24 -1.48
C ASP A 116 -18.06 -5.23 -0.40
N PRO A 117 -19.38 -5.43 -0.23
CA PRO A 117 -19.90 -6.48 0.65
C PRO A 117 -19.36 -7.85 0.25
N ALA A 118 -19.06 -8.68 1.25
CA ALA A 118 -18.66 -10.08 1.06
C ALA A 118 -19.83 -10.94 0.57
#